data_AF-A0A101JG97-F1
#
_entry.id   AF-A0A101JG97-F1
#
_cell.length_a   1.000
_cell.length_b   1.000
_cell.length_c   1.000
_cell.angle_alpha   90.00
_cell.angle_beta   90.00
_cell.angle_gamma   90.00
#
_symmetry.space_group_name_H-M   'P 1'
#
loop_
_entity.id
_entity.type
_entity.pdbx_description
1 polymer ?
#
loop_
_entity_poly.entity_id
_entity_poly.type
_entity_poly.pdbx_seq_one_letter_code
_entity_poly.pdbx_strand_id
1 'polypeptide(L)'
;MAALRTTAVLVVLFAVASLHNKHPSGPTPPHGGGGDGDGPTRPKFSPGMMPRRVGPAQQQGIQSAEKYHPKGTETSGTSGPEAPRSTNPWDDPDFADAMYDMDRFGQMGDGAMDKVWDGDGKGSGDHKPSSTEPGKTLFPPGTTRAQVEGWFKSIAVNPDSRPLERPAGDGWVVTGTRDGITCIVTLDKDGSISGGHPLSGEGVTINPPA
;
A
#
# COMPACT_ATOMS: atom_id res chain seq x y z
N MET A 1 6.68 30.93 36.57
CA MET A 1 5.64 29.87 36.48
C MET A 1 5.84 29.16 35.15
N ALA A 2 6.34 27.92 35.16
CA ALA A 2 6.59 27.14 33.96
C ALA A 2 5.38 26.25 33.66
N ALA A 3 4.81 26.38 32.46
CA ALA A 3 3.69 25.56 32.01
C ALA A 3 4.23 24.28 31.36
N LEU A 4 4.06 23.14 32.04
CA LEU A 4 4.22 21.82 31.43
C LEU A 4 3.07 21.60 30.44
N ARG A 5 3.40 21.45 29.16
CA ARG A 5 2.46 20.94 28.15
C ARG A 5 2.61 19.43 28.10
N THR A 6 1.64 18.73 28.68
CA THR A 6 1.55 17.27 28.66
C THR A 6 0.96 16.85 27.32
N THR A 7 1.79 16.33 26.41
CA THR A 7 1.32 15.72 25.16
C THR A 7 0.83 14.31 25.49
N ALA A 8 -0.49 14.09 25.40
CA ALA A 8 -1.07 12.76 25.55
C ALA A 8 -0.84 11.96 24.27
N VAL A 9 -0.07 10.88 24.37
CA VAL A 9 0.07 9.87 23.31
C VAL A 9 -1.08 8.89 23.45
N LEU A 10 -1.99 8.88 22.47
CA LEU A 10 -3.07 7.91 22.40
C LEU A 10 -2.52 6.59 21.82
N VAL A 11 -2.24 5.63 22.68
CA VAL A 11 -1.87 4.27 22.27
C VAL A 11 -3.15 3.46 22.08
N VAL A 12 -3.49 3.16 20.83
CA VAL A 12 -4.62 2.28 20.50
C VAL A 12 -4.10 0.85 20.36
N LEU A 13 -4.36 0.02 21.36
CA LEU A 13 -4.07 -1.42 21.36
C LEU A 13 -5.26 -2.17 20.75
N PHE A 14 -5.05 -2.85 19.63
CA PHE A 14 -5.98 -3.84 19.11
C PHE A 14 -5.46 -5.25 19.40
N ALA A 15 -6.20 -5.99 20.23
CA ALA A 15 -5.96 -7.41 20.49
C ALA A 15 -6.51 -8.22 19.31
N VAL A 16 -5.63 -8.93 18.60
CA VAL A 16 -6.04 -9.93 17.61
C VAL A 16 -6.22 -11.26 18.36
N ALA A 17 -7.47 -11.68 18.53
CA ALA A 17 -7.80 -12.98 19.09
C ALA A 17 -7.68 -14.06 18.02
N SER A 18 -6.57 -14.80 18.00
CA SER A 18 -6.43 -16.02 17.20
C SER A 18 -7.11 -17.20 17.92
N LEU A 19 -8.35 -17.52 17.57
CA LEU A 19 -8.96 -18.80 17.94
C LEU A 19 -8.43 -19.90 17.02
N HIS A 20 -7.62 -20.79 17.59
CA HIS A 20 -7.24 -22.06 17.00
C HIS A 20 -8.43 -23.03 17.00
N ASN A 21 -8.94 -23.40 15.83
CA ASN A 21 -9.76 -24.61 15.67
C ASN A 21 -9.05 -25.61 14.76
N LYS A 22 -8.47 -26.64 15.37
CA LYS A 22 -8.12 -27.91 14.72
C LYS A 22 -9.40 -28.71 14.49
N HIS A 23 -9.64 -29.23 13.29
CA HIS A 23 -10.19 -30.59 13.02
C HIS A 23 -10.29 -30.87 11.50
N PRO A 24 -10.49 -32.13 11.04
CA PRO A 24 -9.65 -32.79 10.05
C PRO A 24 -10.26 -32.87 8.64
N SER A 25 -9.41 -33.27 7.69
CA SER A 25 -9.70 -33.46 6.26
C SER A 25 -10.88 -34.39 5.98
N GLY A 26 -11.88 -33.89 5.25
CA GLY A 26 -12.95 -34.67 4.62
C GLY A 26 -12.75 -34.75 3.09
N PRO A 27 -13.34 -35.75 2.42
CA PRO A 27 -12.93 -36.18 1.08
C PRO A 27 -13.47 -35.30 -0.06
N THR A 28 -12.67 -35.21 -1.13
CA THR A 28 -12.99 -34.58 -2.43
C THR A 28 -14.21 -35.20 -3.13
N PRO A 29 -15.08 -34.40 -3.77
CA PRO A 29 -16.10 -34.91 -4.69
C PRO A 29 -15.52 -35.23 -6.09
N PRO A 30 -16.12 -36.18 -6.82
CA PRO A 30 -15.60 -36.69 -8.08
C PRO A 30 -15.97 -35.85 -9.32
N HIS A 31 -15.14 -36.07 -10.34
CA HIS A 31 -15.24 -35.65 -11.73
C HIS A 31 -16.58 -36.02 -12.41
N GLY A 32 -17.13 -35.08 -13.18
CA GLY A 32 -18.07 -35.31 -14.28
C GLY A 32 -18.13 -34.01 -15.11
N GLY A 33 -17.99 -33.97 -16.43
CA GLY A 33 -18.11 -35.02 -17.45
C GLY A 33 -19.26 -34.67 -18.40
N GLY A 34 -18.92 -34.01 -19.51
CA GLY A 34 -19.73 -33.98 -20.74
C GLY A 34 -20.80 -32.88 -20.83
N GLY A 35 -20.83 -32.19 -21.98
CA GLY A 35 -21.95 -31.31 -22.33
C GLY A 35 -21.64 -30.35 -23.46
N ASP A 36 -21.49 -30.88 -24.68
CA ASP A 36 -21.58 -30.11 -25.92
C ASP A 36 -22.93 -29.37 -25.96
N GLY A 37 -22.87 -28.06 -26.25
CA GLY A 37 -24.04 -27.20 -26.30
C GLY A 37 -23.76 -25.93 -27.09
N ASP A 38 -23.95 -26.03 -28.41
CA ASP A 38 -24.08 -24.91 -29.32
C ASP A 38 -25.15 -23.92 -28.81
N GLY A 39 -24.78 -22.64 -28.72
CA GLY A 39 -25.63 -21.55 -28.27
C GLY A 39 -25.04 -20.17 -28.64
N PRO A 40 -25.87 -19.13 -28.77
CA PRO A 40 -26.04 -18.42 -30.03
C PRO A 40 -25.04 -17.29 -30.33
N THR A 41 -24.94 -17.02 -31.63
CA THR A 41 -24.16 -15.99 -32.31
C THR A 41 -24.16 -14.62 -31.62
N ARG A 42 -22.94 -14.13 -31.35
CA ARG A 42 -22.63 -12.76 -30.92
C ARG A 42 -23.18 -11.74 -31.94
N PRO A 43 -23.88 -10.68 -31.51
CA PRO A 43 -24.26 -9.58 -32.39
C PRO A 43 -23.01 -8.91 -32.99
N LYS A 44 -23.01 -8.76 -34.32
CA LYS A 44 -21.99 -8.03 -35.08
C LYS A 44 -21.99 -6.56 -34.64
N PHE A 45 -20.88 -6.08 -34.09
CA PHE A 45 -20.66 -4.65 -33.88
C PHE A 45 -20.50 -3.97 -35.24
N SER A 46 -21.41 -3.03 -35.55
CA SER A 46 -21.28 -2.12 -36.68
C SER A 46 -20.26 -1.01 -36.33
N PRO A 47 -19.15 -0.86 -37.07
CA PRO A 47 -18.20 0.23 -36.86
C PRO A 47 -18.66 1.43 -37.66
N GLY A 48 -19.37 2.34 -37.01
CA GLY A 48 -19.78 3.58 -37.66
C GLY A 48 -20.20 4.59 -36.64
N MET A 49 -19.22 5.34 -36.10
CA MET A 49 -19.26 6.78 -35.77
C MET A 49 -17.90 7.15 -35.15
N MET A 50 -16.94 7.54 -36.00
CA MET A 50 -15.75 8.28 -35.56
C MET A 50 -16.06 9.78 -35.58
N PRO A 51 -15.87 10.53 -34.49
CA PRO A 51 -15.66 11.98 -34.58
C PRO A 51 -14.25 12.27 -35.10
N ARG A 52 -14.17 13.33 -35.89
CA ARG A 52 -13.07 13.67 -36.79
C ARG A 52 -11.80 14.08 -36.05
N ARG A 53 -10.69 13.61 -36.61
CA ARG A 53 -9.32 14.13 -36.54
C ARG A 53 -9.32 15.66 -36.64
N VAL A 54 -8.93 16.34 -35.56
CA VAL A 54 -8.55 17.75 -35.60
C VAL A 54 -7.03 17.80 -35.75
N GLY A 55 -6.57 18.40 -36.84
CA GLY A 55 -5.15 18.57 -37.15
C GLY A 55 -4.47 19.70 -36.35
N PRO A 56 -3.15 19.87 -36.53
CA PRO A 56 -2.30 20.65 -35.63
C PRO A 56 -2.22 22.13 -36.02
N ALA A 57 -2.48 23.01 -35.06
CA ALA A 57 -2.10 24.42 -35.00
C ALA A 57 -2.18 24.77 -33.50
N GLN A 58 -1.17 25.26 -32.79
CA GLN A 58 -0.26 26.37 -33.07
C GLN A 58 1.01 26.17 -32.22
N GLN A 59 2.18 26.13 -32.87
CA GLN A 59 3.46 26.44 -32.24
C GLN A 59 3.62 27.96 -32.19
N GLN A 60 3.49 28.58 -31.03
CA GLN A 60 4.02 29.90 -30.67
C GLN A 60 4.07 29.94 -29.13
N GLY A 61 5.15 30.24 -28.43
CA GLY A 61 6.51 30.56 -28.79
C GLY A 61 7.34 30.44 -27.50
N ILE A 62 8.52 29.85 -27.63
CA ILE A 62 9.56 29.86 -26.61
C ILE A 62 10.14 31.27 -26.67
N GLN A 63 9.93 32.09 -25.64
CA GLN A 63 10.71 33.31 -25.46
C GLN A 63 11.66 33.08 -24.30
N SER A 64 12.91 32.83 -24.70
CA SER A 64 14.10 32.84 -23.87
C SER A 64 14.21 34.15 -23.10
N ALA A 65 14.18 34.07 -21.77
CA ALA A 65 14.72 35.10 -20.91
C ALA A 65 16.18 34.75 -20.60
N GLU A 66 17.08 35.13 -21.52
CA GLU A 66 18.52 35.07 -21.29
C GLU A 66 19.09 36.46 -21.54
N LYS A 67 19.31 37.22 -20.45
CA LYS A 67 20.42 38.18 -20.26
C LYS A 67 20.14 39.06 -19.04
N TYR A 68 20.56 38.61 -17.87
CA TYR A 68 21.13 39.50 -16.86
C TYR A 68 22.22 38.73 -16.11
N HIS A 69 23.46 38.95 -16.54
CA HIS A 69 24.67 38.79 -15.74
C HIS A 69 25.55 40.00 -16.09
N PRO A 70 25.90 40.81 -15.08
CA PRO A 70 27.32 40.99 -14.83
C PRO A 70 27.68 40.82 -13.35
N LYS A 71 28.43 39.74 -13.09
CA LYS A 71 29.70 39.68 -12.35
C LYS A 71 29.91 40.66 -11.19
N GLY A 72 29.92 40.13 -9.96
CA GLY A 72 30.46 40.82 -8.80
C GLY A 72 30.42 39.99 -7.52
N THR A 73 31.61 39.58 -7.07
CA THR A 73 32.00 39.17 -5.70
C THR A 73 31.43 37.89 -5.10
N GLU A 74 32.34 36.92 -4.99
CA GLU A 74 32.31 35.82 -4.04
C GLU A 74 32.04 36.32 -2.62
N THR A 75 30.94 35.84 -2.03
CA THR A 75 30.81 35.72 -0.59
C THR A 75 30.31 34.32 -0.29
N SER A 76 31.28 33.53 0.17
CA SER A 76 31.20 32.38 1.05
C SER A 76 29.83 32.13 1.70
N GLY A 77 29.35 30.89 1.52
CA GLY A 77 28.76 30.08 2.58
C GLY A 77 27.64 30.72 3.40
N THR A 78 26.41 30.49 3.00
CA THR A 78 25.33 30.24 3.96
C THR A 78 24.49 29.11 3.42
N SER A 79 25.05 27.90 3.51
CA SER A 79 24.25 26.69 3.68
C SER A 79 23.44 26.92 4.95
N GLY A 80 22.18 27.36 4.81
CA GLY A 80 21.20 27.17 5.87
C GLY A 80 21.19 25.68 6.24
N PRO A 81 20.87 25.31 7.50
CA PRO A 81 20.85 23.90 7.88
C PRO A 81 19.93 23.16 6.90
N GLU A 82 20.53 22.36 6.03
CA GLU A 82 19.82 21.36 5.24
C GLU A 82 19.01 20.60 6.27
N ALA A 83 17.67 20.69 6.18
CA ALA A 83 16.80 19.96 7.09
C ALA A 83 17.31 18.51 7.13
N PRO A 84 17.52 17.93 8.32
CA PRO A 84 18.07 16.58 8.41
C PRO A 84 17.24 15.70 7.48
N ARG A 85 17.89 15.15 6.45
CA ARG A 85 17.26 14.20 5.53
C ARG A 85 16.63 13.15 6.43
N SER A 86 15.32 12.94 6.34
CA SER A 86 14.68 11.91 7.13
C SER A 86 15.37 10.59 6.78
N THR A 87 16.18 10.08 7.69
CA THR A 87 16.80 8.77 7.55
C THR A 87 15.68 7.74 7.54
N ASN A 88 15.84 6.68 6.74
CA ASN A 88 14.88 5.59 6.74
C ASN A 88 14.73 5.10 8.19
N PRO A 89 13.51 4.93 8.73
CA PRO A 89 13.35 4.49 10.11
C PRO A 89 14.07 3.18 10.45
N TRP A 90 14.32 2.30 9.48
CA TRP A 90 15.10 1.07 9.66
C TRP A 90 16.61 1.30 9.82
N ASP A 91 17.13 2.48 9.47
CA ASP A 91 18.54 2.85 9.66
C ASP A 91 18.86 3.22 11.13
N ASP A 92 17.84 3.31 11.99
CA ASP A 92 18.02 3.51 13.42
C ASP A 92 18.75 2.30 14.03
N PRO A 93 19.87 2.49 14.76
CA PRO A 93 20.63 1.39 15.36
C PRO A 93 19.80 0.51 16.29
N ASP A 94 18.68 1.00 16.84
CA ASP A 94 17.73 0.19 17.63
C ASP A 94 17.18 -1.01 16.85
N PHE A 95 17.18 -0.97 15.51
CA PHE A 95 16.68 -2.04 14.66
C PHE A 95 17.78 -2.88 14.00
N ALA A 96 19.06 -2.60 14.28
CA ALA A 96 20.17 -3.29 13.62
C ALA A 96 20.12 -4.81 13.81
N ASP A 97 19.82 -5.27 15.04
CA ASP A 97 19.70 -6.70 15.36
C ASP A 97 18.49 -7.33 14.65
N ALA A 98 17.35 -6.63 14.63
CA ALA A 98 16.16 -7.12 13.95
C ALA A 98 16.40 -7.25 12.44
N MET A 99 17.00 -6.23 11.83
CA MET A 99 17.34 -6.20 10.40
C MET A 99 18.34 -7.29 10.00
N TYR A 100 19.24 -7.68 10.90
CA TYR A 100 20.17 -8.79 10.67
C TYR A 100 19.44 -10.13 10.49
N ASP A 101 18.33 -10.35 11.21
CA ASP A 101 17.53 -11.58 11.16
C ASP A 101 16.47 -11.61 10.04
N MET A 102 16.23 -10.48 9.34
CA MET A 102 15.21 -10.36 8.30
C MET A 102 15.70 -10.78 6.90
N ASP A 103 15.88 -12.08 6.70
CA ASP A 103 16.38 -12.64 5.42
C ASP A 103 15.42 -12.43 4.22
N ARG A 104 14.13 -12.17 4.47
CA ARG A 104 13.10 -11.89 3.46
C ARG A 104 12.61 -10.45 3.50
N PHE A 105 13.40 -9.52 4.03
CA PHE A 105 13.02 -8.13 4.24
C PHE A 105 12.37 -7.47 3.00
N GLY A 106 11.15 -6.97 3.18
CA GLY A 106 10.40 -6.24 2.15
C GLY A 106 9.85 -7.10 1.01
N GLN A 107 10.04 -8.41 1.04
CA GLN A 107 9.46 -9.33 0.06
C GLN A 107 8.00 -9.65 0.45
N MET A 108 7.15 -9.95 -0.54
CA MET A 108 5.84 -10.51 -0.20
C MET A 108 6.00 -11.91 0.40
N GLY A 109 5.37 -12.14 1.54
CA GLY A 109 5.18 -13.46 2.09
C GLY A 109 4.16 -14.27 1.30
N ASP A 110 4.22 -15.58 1.46
CA ASP A 110 3.39 -16.51 0.70
C ASP A 110 1.89 -16.29 1.02
N GLY A 111 1.09 -16.10 -0.03
CA GLY A 111 -0.35 -15.80 0.08
C GLY A 111 -0.69 -14.45 0.71
N ALA A 112 0.28 -13.58 0.99
CA ALA A 112 0.03 -12.28 1.61
C ALA A 112 -0.86 -11.37 0.74
N MET A 113 -0.60 -11.30 -0.57
CA MET A 113 -1.47 -10.55 -1.47
C MET A 113 -2.86 -11.17 -1.65
N ASP A 114 -2.98 -12.49 -1.53
CA ASP A 114 -4.30 -13.14 -1.58
C ASP A 114 -5.13 -12.73 -0.36
N LYS A 115 -4.52 -12.70 0.84
CA LYS A 115 -5.14 -12.20 2.09
C LYS A 115 -5.41 -10.69 2.12
N VAL A 116 -4.90 -9.93 1.16
CA VAL A 116 -5.12 -8.48 1.06
C VAL A 116 -6.17 -8.20 -0.02
N TRP A 117 -6.15 -8.97 -1.10
CA TRP A 117 -6.90 -8.69 -2.31
C TRP A 117 -8.12 -9.58 -2.52
N ASP A 118 -8.02 -10.86 -2.16
CA ASP A 118 -9.03 -11.88 -2.46
C ASP A 118 -9.67 -12.45 -1.19
N GLY A 119 -9.02 -12.29 -0.04
CA GLY A 119 -9.45 -12.89 1.22
C GLY A 119 -9.21 -14.38 1.28
N ASP A 120 -9.60 -14.95 2.41
CA ASP A 120 -9.59 -16.39 2.65
C ASP A 120 -10.80 -17.10 2.00
N GLY A 121 -11.63 -16.38 1.25
CA GLY A 121 -12.84 -16.87 0.61
C GLY A 121 -13.98 -17.19 1.59
N LYS A 122 -13.87 -16.83 2.87
CA LYS A 122 -14.85 -17.12 3.94
C LYS A 122 -15.45 -15.86 4.57
N GLY A 123 -15.37 -14.73 3.88
CA GLY A 123 -15.79 -13.43 4.44
C GLY A 123 -14.74 -12.79 5.34
N SER A 124 -13.47 -13.21 5.20
CA SER A 124 -12.35 -12.63 5.92
C SER A 124 -11.25 -12.25 4.92
N GLY A 125 -10.94 -10.96 4.87
CA GLY A 125 -9.62 -10.50 4.42
C GLY A 125 -9.50 -10.06 2.96
N ASP A 126 -10.41 -9.25 2.43
CA ASP A 126 -10.00 -8.39 1.32
C ASP A 126 -10.29 -6.91 1.58
N HIS A 127 -9.39 -6.09 1.05
CA HIS A 127 -9.42 -4.64 1.10
C HIS A 127 -9.57 -4.06 -0.31
N LYS A 128 -9.83 -4.90 -1.33
CA LYS A 128 -9.96 -4.43 -2.72
C LYS A 128 -11.15 -3.47 -2.86
N PRO A 129 -11.15 -2.59 -3.87
CA PRO A 129 -12.17 -1.55 -3.99
C PRO A 129 -13.62 -2.06 -4.11
N SER A 130 -13.81 -3.30 -4.55
CA SER A 130 -15.12 -3.92 -4.74
C SER A 130 -15.55 -4.83 -3.57
N SER A 131 -14.78 -4.90 -2.48
CA SER A 131 -15.12 -5.76 -1.34
C SER A 131 -16.37 -5.24 -0.63
N THR A 132 -17.26 -6.16 -0.25
CA THR A 132 -18.47 -5.87 0.53
C THR A 132 -18.33 -6.32 1.98
N GLU A 133 -17.14 -6.73 2.41
CA GLU A 133 -16.90 -7.29 3.73
C GLU A 133 -17.11 -6.23 4.83
N PRO A 134 -18.04 -6.46 5.80
CA PRO A 134 -18.37 -5.46 6.82
C PRO A 134 -17.16 -5.00 7.65
N GLY A 135 -17.12 -3.70 7.94
CA GLY A 135 -16.09 -3.08 8.78
C GLY A 135 -14.67 -3.03 8.19
N LYS A 136 -14.47 -3.44 6.93
CA LYS A 136 -13.16 -3.38 6.26
C LYS A 136 -12.92 -2.04 5.59
N THR A 137 -11.69 -1.55 5.66
CA THR A 137 -11.24 -0.40 4.88
C THR A 137 -10.94 -0.83 3.45
N LEU A 138 -11.34 -0.04 2.46
CA LEU A 138 -11.22 -0.38 1.06
C LEU A 138 -10.23 0.54 0.35
N PHE A 139 -9.46 -0.02 -0.57
CA PHE A 139 -8.63 0.77 -1.46
C PHE A 139 -9.49 1.62 -2.41
N PRO A 140 -8.98 2.76 -2.89
CA PRO A 140 -9.72 3.63 -3.80
C PRO A 140 -10.19 2.92 -5.08
N PRO A 141 -11.36 3.27 -5.64
CA PRO A 141 -11.79 2.76 -6.93
C PRO A 141 -10.72 2.89 -8.02
N GLY A 142 -10.54 1.85 -8.82
CA GLY A 142 -9.51 1.80 -9.87
C GLY A 142 -8.12 1.36 -9.40
N THR A 143 -7.90 1.23 -8.08
CA THR A 143 -6.66 0.63 -7.54
C THR A 143 -6.54 -0.82 -8.01
N THR A 144 -5.32 -1.21 -8.41
CA THR A 144 -5.00 -2.55 -8.88
C THR A 144 -4.19 -3.33 -7.85
N ARG A 145 -4.25 -4.67 -7.93
CA ARG A 145 -3.46 -5.58 -7.09
C ARG A 145 -1.97 -5.29 -7.18
N ALA A 146 -1.46 -5.03 -8.38
CA ALA A 146 -0.05 -4.74 -8.62
C ALA A 146 0.40 -3.41 -8.00
N GLN A 147 -0.47 -2.38 -8.01
CA GLN A 147 -0.17 -1.11 -7.33
C GLN A 147 -0.05 -1.31 -5.83
N VAL A 148 -0.99 -2.03 -5.21
CA VAL A 148 -0.94 -2.32 -3.76
C VAL A 148 0.30 -3.11 -3.39
N GLU A 149 0.65 -4.14 -4.16
CA GLU A 149 1.89 -4.89 -3.94
C GLU A 149 3.12 -3.98 -4.00
N GLY A 150 3.18 -3.07 -4.99
CA GLY A 150 4.24 -2.07 -5.11
C GLY A 150 4.31 -1.12 -3.92
N TRP A 151 3.17 -0.60 -3.47
CA TRP A 151 3.10 0.25 -2.29
C TRP A 151 3.56 -0.48 -1.04
N PHE A 152 3.12 -1.72 -0.82
CA PHE A 152 3.47 -2.49 0.37
C PHE A 152 4.97 -2.79 0.42
N LYS A 153 5.58 -3.21 -0.69
CA LYS A 153 7.04 -3.39 -0.77
C LYS A 153 7.78 -2.09 -0.49
N SER A 154 7.33 -0.98 -1.06
CA SER A 154 7.94 0.34 -0.87
C SER A 154 7.83 0.84 0.58
N ILE A 155 6.70 0.61 1.23
CA ILE A 155 6.47 1.01 2.63
C ILE A 155 7.24 0.10 3.57
N ALA A 156 7.28 -1.21 3.31
CA ALA A 156 8.01 -2.17 4.13
C ALA A 156 9.48 -1.78 4.28
N VAL A 157 10.15 -1.45 3.17
CA VAL A 157 11.59 -1.14 3.17
C VAL A 157 11.92 0.30 3.54
N ASN A 158 10.97 1.23 3.42
CA ASN A 158 11.18 2.65 3.71
C ASN A 158 9.87 3.29 4.22
N PRO A 159 9.45 2.96 5.46
CA PRO A 159 8.19 3.45 6.01
C PRO A 159 8.28 4.92 6.40
N ASP A 160 7.12 5.55 6.54
CA ASP A 160 7.03 6.92 7.07
C ASP A 160 7.00 6.91 8.61
N SER A 161 6.56 5.79 9.21
CA SER A 161 6.55 5.58 10.66
C SER A 161 7.78 4.85 11.15
N ARG A 162 8.16 5.10 12.41
CA ARG A 162 9.02 4.19 13.16
C ARG A 162 8.37 2.80 13.26
N PRO A 163 9.08 1.71 12.95
CA PRO A 163 8.57 0.35 13.12
C PRO A 163 8.12 0.07 14.55
N LEU A 164 6.98 -0.62 14.67
CA LEU A 164 6.38 -1.04 15.93
C LEU A 164 6.39 -2.57 16.00
N GLU A 165 6.91 -3.12 17.09
CA GLU A 165 6.84 -4.57 17.32
C GLU A 165 5.39 -5.01 17.46
N ARG A 166 5.07 -6.15 16.85
CA ARG A 166 3.78 -6.82 17.04
C ARG A 166 3.72 -7.51 18.41
N PRO A 167 2.52 -7.71 18.98
CA PRO A 167 2.35 -8.52 20.18
C PRO A 167 3.01 -9.90 20.03
N ALA A 168 3.66 -10.38 21.09
CA ALA A 168 4.43 -11.63 21.12
C ALA A 168 5.73 -11.67 20.28
N GLY A 169 6.16 -10.54 19.71
CA GLY A 169 7.44 -10.45 19.01
C GLY A 169 7.48 -11.26 17.70
N ASP A 170 6.33 -11.40 17.04
CA ASP A 170 6.15 -12.18 15.81
C ASP A 170 6.38 -11.37 14.53
N GLY A 171 6.89 -10.14 14.66
CA GLY A 171 7.25 -9.27 13.56
C GLY A 171 6.96 -7.81 13.87
N TRP A 172 6.63 -7.06 12.82
CA TRP A 172 6.55 -5.60 12.88
C TRP A 172 5.31 -5.06 12.17
N VAL A 173 4.90 -3.87 12.58
CA VAL A 173 3.91 -3.05 11.87
C VAL A 173 4.56 -1.73 11.51
N VAL A 174 4.42 -1.35 10.25
CA VAL A 174 4.85 -0.06 9.73
C VAL A 174 3.72 0.62 8.97
N THR A 175 3.79 1.93 8.86
CA THR A 175 2.89 2.72 8.03
C THR A 175 3.66 3.59 7.06
N GLY A 176 3.02 3.87 5.93
CA GLY A 176 3.57 4.79 4.94
C GLY A 176 2.54 5.19 3.91
N THR A 177 2.82 6.27 3.20
CA THR A 177 1.92 6.90 2.25
C THR A 177 2.52 6.83 0.85
N ARG A 178 1.76 6.28 -0.10
CA ARG A 178 2.13 6.20 -1.51
C ARG A 178 0.93 6.64 -2.34
N ASP A 179 1.17 7.49 -3.33
CA ASP A 179 0.12 8.07 -4.18
C ASP A 179 -1.04 8.70 -3.38
N GLY A 180 -0.73 9.30 -2.22
CA GLY A 180 -1.72 9.92 -1.33
C GLY A 180 -2.51 8.94 -0.46
N ILE A 181 -2.21 7.64 -0.52
CA ILE A 181 -2.88 6.59 0.26
C ILE A 181 -1.94 6.11 1.36
N THR A 182 -2.36 6.32 2.62
CA THR A 182 -1.65 5.78 3.78
C THR A 182 -2.08 4.35 4.01
N CYS A 183 -1.11 3.44 4.11
CA CYS A 183 -1.34 2.02 4.37
C CYS A 183 -0.66 1.60 5.67
N ILE A 184 -1.24 0.61 6.33
CA ILE A 184 -0.56 -0.22 7.33
C ILE A 184 -0.02 -1.45 6.61
N VAL A 185 1.24 -1.79 6.86
CA VAL A 185 1.90 -3.00 6.37
C VAL A 185 2.41 -3.80 7.56
N THR A 186 2.06 -5.09 7.58
CA THR A 186 2.46 -6.03 8.61
C THR A 186 3.58 -6.90 8.06
N LEU A 187 4.67 -6.99 8.80
CA LEU A 187 5.82 -7.85 8.53
C LEU A 187 5.84 -9.01 9.52
N ASP A 188 6.24 -10.18 9.05
CA ASP A 188 6.64 -11.29 9.92
C ASP A 188 8.07 -11.10 10.40
N LYS A 189 8.53 -11.94 11.33
CA LYS A 189 9.84 -11.83 11.97
C LYS A 189 11.03 -11.90 10.98
N ASP A 190 10.85 -12.62 9.87
CA ASP A 190 11.82 -12.72 8.77
C ASP A 190 11.82 -11.49 7.84
N GLY A 191 11.00 -10.48 8.15
CA GLY A 191 10.86 -9.24 7.39
C GLY A 191 10.00 -9.36 6.14
N SER A 192 9.43 -10.54 5.86
CA SER A 192 8.46 -10.71 4.77
C SER A 192 7.12 -10.05 5.12
N ILE A 193 6.45 -9.51 4.11
CA ILE A 193 5.15 -8.87 4.25
C ILE A 193 4.08 -9.96 4.39
N SER A 194 3.38 -9.98 5.52
CA SER A 194 2.31 -10.96 5.80
C SER A 194 0.90 -10.42 5.58
N GLY A 195 0.74 -9.10 5.46
CA GLY A 195 -0.52 -8.45 5.11
C GLY A 195 -0.46 -6.93 5.24
N GLY A 196 -1.63 -6.30 5.12
CA GLY A 196 -1.77 -4.85 5.24
C GLY A 196 -3.14 -4.37 4.74
N HIS A 197 -3.43 -3.09 4.94
CA HIS A 197 -4.68 -2.47 4.49
C HIS A 197 -4.55 -0.94 4.37
N PRO A 198 -5.41 -0.28 3.58
CA PRO A 198 -5.44 1.18 3.55
C PRO A 198 -6.01 1.69 4.87
N LEU A 199 -5.40 2.75 5.38
CA LEU A 199 -5.81 3.45 6.59
C LEU A 199 -6.55 4.74 6.27
N SER A 200 -6.02 5.52 5.31
CA SER A 200 -6.58 6.81 4.91
C SER A 200 -6.07 7.22 3.52
N GLY A 201 -6.68 8.26 2.95
CA GLY A 201 -6.36 8.78 1.63
C GLY A 201 -7.62 9.07 0.83
N GLU A 202 -7.48 9.80 -0.28
CA GLU A 202 -8.62 10.08 -1.16
C GLU A 202 -9.19 8.77 -1.72
N GLY A 203 -10.51 8.59 -1.60
CA GLY A 203 -11.21 7.40 -2.09
C GLY A 203 -11.10 6.16 -1.20
N VAL A 204 -10.32 6.20 -0.10
CA VAL A 204 -10.37 5.14 0.92
C VAL A 204 -11.72 5.23 1.65
N THR A 205 -12.43 4.11 1.71
CA THR A 205 -13.72 4.01 2.40
C THR A 205 -13.68 2.90 3.44
N ILE A 206 -14.70 2.82 4.29
CA ILE A 206 -14.92 1.70 5.21
C ILE A 206 -16.32 1.15 4.97
N ASN A 207 -16.41 -0.18 4.86
CA ASN A 207 -17.71 -0.84 4.81
C ASN A 207 -18.43 -0.68 6.15
N PRO A 208 -19.77 -0.51 6.14
CA PRO A 208 -20.55 -0.47 7.37
C PRO A 208 -20.28 -1.69 8.26
N PRO A 209 -20.41 -1.57 9.59
CA PRO A 209 -20.36 -2.73 10.48
C PRO A 209 -21.52 -3.69 10.20
N ALA A 210 -21.36 -4.96 10.59
CA ALA A 210 -22.36 -6.01 10.47
C ALA A 210 -23.57 -5.80 11.40
#